data_AF-A0A1D2QUG8-F1
#
_entry.id   AF-A0A1D2QUG8-F1
#
_cell.length_a   1.000
_cell.length_b   1.000
_cell.length_c   1.000
_cell.angle_alpha   90.00
_cell.angle_beta   90.00
_cell.angle_gamma   90.00
#
_symmetry.space_group_name_H-M   'P 1'
#
loop_
_entity.id
_entity.type
_entity.pdbx_description
1 polymer ?
#
loop_
_entity_poly.entity_id
_entity_poly.type
_entity_poly.pdbx_seq_one_letter_code
_entity_poly.pdbx_strand_id
1 'polypeptide(L)'
;MEPESQKKEKWMEALGKQYTDEDLEEHYTFAEKDQRFHAFWRPIIGGLTFGIGGALLVLSAVFGWTYYLLGQGTTIFVWGMLVGAIVLLIGVSWTS
;
A
#
# COMPACT_ATOMS: atom_id res chain seq x y z
N MET A 1 9.05 17.86 13.95
CA MET A 1 9.90 16.66 13.72
C MET A 1 10.56 16.36 15.06
N GLU A 2 10.10 15.33 15.77
CA GLU A 2 10.73 14.92 17.04
C GLU A 2 12.13 14.36 16.73
N PRO A 3 13.16 14.69 17.52
CA PRO A 3 14.53 14.20 17.31
C PRO A 3 14.59 12.68 17.52
N GLU A 4 15.27 11.97 16.62
CA GLU A 4 15.34 10.49 16.61
C GLU A 4 15.88 9.89 17.92
N SER A 5 16.67 10.65 18.68
CA SER A 5 17.17 10.24 20.00
C SER A 5 16.05 9.97 21.02
N GLN A 6 15.01 10.81 21.03
CA GLN A 6 13.88 10.66 21.96
C GLN A 6 12.95 9.50 21.59
N LYS A 7 12.93 9.13 20.30
CA LYS A 7 12.15 8.00 19.81
C LYS A 7 12.81 6.68 20.20
N LYS A 8 14.15 6.59 20.09
CA LYS A 8 14.95 5.43 20.51
C LYS A 8 14.76 5.14 22.01
N GLU A 9 14.80 6.18 22.84
CA GLU A 9 14.67 6.07 24.30
C GLU A 9 13.29 5.52 24.73
N LYS A 10 12.19 6.06 24.16
CA LYS A 10 10.84 5.55 24.44
C LYS A 10 10.62 4.10 24.01
N TRP A 11 11.22 3.68 22.90
CA TRP A 11 11.13 2.29 22.43
C TRP A 11 11.94 1.33 23.29
N MET A 12 13.13 1.74 23.74
CA MET A 12 13.92 0.95 24.68
C MET A 12 13.23 0.82 26.04
N GLU A 13 12.60 1.89 26.54
CA GLU A 13 11.86 1.85 27.82
C GLU A 13 10.65 0.90 27.75
N ALA A 14 9.98 0.81 26.60
CA ALA A 14 8.87 -0.11 26.38
C ALA A 14 9.30 -1.59 26.30
N LEU A 15 10.52 -1.87 25.83
CA LEU A 15 11.04 -3.23 25.63
C LEU A 15 11.93 -3.71 26.80
N GLY A 16 12.43 -2.80 27.64
CA GLY A 16 13.39 -3.04 28.71
C GLY A 16 12.90 -3.83 29.93
N LYS A 17 11.70 -4.43 29.90
CA LYS A 17 11.21 -5.28 31.01
C LYS A 17 11.59 -6.75 30.90
N GLN A 18 12.20 -7.21 29.80
CA GLN A 18 12.46 -8.65 29.62
C GLN A 18 13.68 -9.03 28.76
N TYR A 19 14.41 -8.06 28.18
CA TYR A 19 15.47 -8.32 27.21
C TYR A 19 16.78 -7.58 27.56
N THR A 20 17.90 -8.20 27.19
CA THR A 20 19.26 -7.68 27.36
C THR A 20 19.53 -6.51 26.41
N ASP A 21 20.37 -5.55 26.79
CA ASP A 21 20.66 -4.35 25.96
C ASP A 21 21.18 -4.70 24.55
N GLU A 22 21.90 -5.82 24.39
CA GLU A 22 22.35 -6.35 23.09
C GLU A 22 21.19 -6.82 22.19
N ASP A 23 20.18 -7.51 22.76
CA ASP A 23 19.00 -7.97 22.01
C ASP A 23 18.13 -6.79 21.53
N LEU A 24 18.09 -5.72 22.32
CA LEU A 24 17.36 -4.48 22.01
C LEU A 24 17.98 -3.71 20.85
N GLU A 25 19.31 -3.62 20.79
CA GLU A 25 19.99 -2.97 19.65
C GLU A 25 19.88 -3.78 18.36
N GLU A 26 19.93 -5.12 18.45
CA GLU A 26 19.79 -5.99 17.28
C GLU A 26 18.36 -5.95 16.72
N HIS A 27 17.33 -5.94 17.58
CA HIS A 27 15.94 -5.76 17.15
C HIS A 27 15.65 -4.35 16.59
N TYR A 28 16.27 -3.31 17.15
CA TYR A 28 16.11 -1.95 16.64
C TYR A 28 16.68 -1.80 15.23
N THR A 29 17.87 -2.35 14.99
CA THR A 29 18.52 -2.32 13.66
C THR A 29 17.78 -3.18 12.64
N PHE A 30 17.14 -4.29 13.05
CA PHE A 30 16.29 -5.09 12.19
C PHE A 30 14.98 -4.35 11.82
N ALA A 31 14.32 -3.76 12.81
CA ALA A 31 13.08 -2.99 12.60
C ALA A 31 13.31 -1.76 11.72
N GLU A 32 14.47 -1.11 11.83
CA GLU A 32 14.83 0.06 11.02
C GLU A 32 15.13 -0.33 9.56
N LYS A 33 15.79 -1.47 9.33
CA LYS A 33 15.98 -2.03 7.98
C LYS A 33 14.66 -2.43 7.33
N ASP A 34 13.77 -3.08 8.08
CA ASP A 34 12.46 -3.48 7.59
C ASP A 34 11.59 -2.26 7.29
N GLN A 35 11.58 -1.25 8.16
CA GLN A 35 10.92 0.03 7.89
C GLN A 35 11.46 0.73 6.64
N ARG A 36 12.77 0.73 6.41
CA ARG A 36 13.36 1.31 5.18
C ARG A 36 12.97 0.52 3.93
N PHE A 37 12.96 -0.81 4.00
CA PHE A 37 12.51 -1.64 2.88
C PHE A 37 11.03 -1.40 2.58
N HIS A 38 10.18 -1.44 3.60
CA HIS A 38 8.76 -1.15 3.47
C HIS A 38 8.51 0.28 2.96
N ALA A 39 9.24 1.28 3.46
CA ALA A 39 9.12 2.67 2.99
C ALA A 39 9.55 2.86 1.53
N PHE A 40 10.52 2.08 1.04
CA PHE A 40 10.94 2.10 -0.36
C PHE A 40 9.94 1.41 -1.29
N TRP A 41 9.41 0.25 -0.88
CA TRP A 41 8.49 -0.55 -1.71
C TRP A 41 7.05 -0.06 -1.70
N ARG A 42 6.59 0.59 -0.63
CA ARG A 42 5.23 1.17 -0.54
C ARG A 42 4.87 2.11 -1.69
N PRO A 43 5.68 3.11 -2.08
CA PRO A 43 5.36 3.98 -3.21
C PRO A 43 5.43 3.27 -4.56
N ILE A 44 6.31 2.27 -4.73
CA ILE A 44 6.43 1.49 -5.96
C ILE A 44 5.16 0.63 -6.15
N ILE A 45 4.79 -0.13 -5.13
CA ILE A 45 3.63 -1.02 -5.15
C ILE A 45 2.33 -0.20 -5.23
N GLY A 46 2.26 0.91 -4.48
CA GLY A 46 1.13 1.82 -4.52
C GLY A 46 0.96 2.50 -5.89
N GLY A 47 2.04 2.95 -6.52
CA GLY A 47 2.00 3.51 -7.88
C GLY A 47 1.61 2.49 -8.94
N LEU A 48 2.11 1.25 -8.83
CA LEU A 48 1.79 0.16 -9.77
C LEU A 48 0.32 -0.25 -9.66
N THR A 49 -0.19 -0.42 -8.44
CA THR A 49 -1.60 -0.72 -8.19
C THR A 49 -2.51 0.44 -8.62
N PHE A 50 -2.11 1.68 -8.38
CA PHE A 50 -2.83 2.84 -8.91
C PHE A 50 -2.92 2.82 -10.45
N GLY A 51 -1.79 2.56 -11.14
CA GLY A 51 -1.76 2.45 -12.60
C GLY A 51 -2.65 1.32 -13.14
N ILE A 52 -2.62 0.14 -12.50
CA ILE A 52 -3.46 -1.00 -12.86
C ILE A 52 -4.94 -0.67 -12.66
N GLY A 53 -5.30 -0.06 -11.53
CA GLY A 53 -6.68 0.33 -11.25
C GLY A 53 -7.20 1.36 -12.24
N GLY A 54 -6.40 2.36 -12.59
CA GLY A 54 -6.72 3.35 -13.63
C GLY A 54 -6.91 2.71 -15.01
N ALA A 55 -6.02 1.80 -15.41
CA ALA A 55 -6.15 1.06 -16.67
C ALA A 55 -7.43 0.21 -16.70
N LEU A 56 -7.76 -0.46 -15.60
CA LEU A 56 -8.99 -1.24 -15.48
C LEU A 56 -10.23 -0.37 -15.63
N LEU A 57 -10.28 0.83 -15.02
CA LEU A 57 -11.42 1.74 -15.22
C LEU A 57 -11.60 2.13 -16.70
N VAL A 58 -10.50 2.48 -17.38
CA VAL A 58 -10.54 2.88 -18.79
C VAL A 58 -10.99 1.72 -19.67
N LEU A 59 -10.41 0.54 -19.49
CA LEU A 59 -10.80 -0.67 -20.24
C LEU A 59 -12.26 -1.04 -19.99
N SER A 60 -12.73 -0.92 -18.75
CA SER A 60 -14.11 -1.22 -18.37
C SER A 60 -15.10 -0.25 -18.99
N ALA A 61 -14.73 1.03 -19.13
CA ALA A 61 -15.54 2.00 -19.85
C ALA A 61 -15.60 1.70 -21.35
N VAL A 62 -14.45 1.42 -21.98
CA VAL A 62 -14.36 1.13 -23.42
C VAL A 62 -15.08 -0.17 -23.77
N PHE A 63 -14.79 -1.26 -23.05
CA PHE A 63 -15.45 -2.54 -23.28
C PHE A 63 -16.91 -2.51 -22.83
N GLY A 64 -17.22 -1.87 -21.71
CA GLY A 64 -18.59 -1.65 -21.26
C GLY A 64 -19.45 -1.00 -22.34
N TRP A 65 -18.95 0.07 -22.97
CA TRP A 65 -19.61 0.72 -24.10
C TRP A 65 -19.70 -0.18 -25.34
N THR A 66 -18.59 -0.82 -25.70
CA THR A 66 -18.51 -1.69 -26.89
C THR A 66 -19.49 -2.87 -26.81
N TYR A 67 -19.55 -3.53 -25.65
CA TYR A 67 -20.45 -4.65 -25.41
C TYR A 67 -21.87 -4.21 -25.04
N TYR A 68 -22.10 -2.94 -24.69
CA TYR A 68 -23.46 -2.42 -24.45
C TYR A 68 -24.27 -2.46 -25.74
N LEU A 69 -23.63 -2.16 -26.87
CA LEU A 69 -24.22 -2.32 -28.21
C LEU A 69 -24.58 -3.78 -28.55
N LEU A 70 -24.02 -4.75 -27.83
CA LEU A 70 -24.27 -6.19 -27.96
C LEU A 70 -25.21 -6.73 -26.87
N GLY A 71 -25.77 -5.86 -26.01
CA GLY A 71 -26.68 -6.24 -24.91
C GLY A 71 -26.01 -6.84 -23.68
N GLN A 72 -24.68 -6.90 -23.62
CA GLN A 72 -23.90 -7.53 -22.53
C GLN A 72 -22.95 -6.58 -21.80
N GLY A 73 -22.88 -5.31 -22.20
CA GLY A 73 -21.89 -4.36 -21.70
C GLY A 73 -22.11 -3.87 -20.28
N THR A 74 -23.34 -3.91 -19.78
CA THR A 74 -23.68 -3.41 -18.44
C THR A 74 -22.92 -4.17 -17.35
N THR A 75 -22.81 -5.50 -17.49
CA THR A 75 -22.10 -6.35 -16.52
C THR A 75 -20.60 -6.04 -16.52
N ILE A 76 -19.99 -5.92 -17.70
CA ILE A 76 -18.55 -5.62 -17.85
C ILE A 76 -18.24 -4.22 -17.31
N PHE A 77 -19.11 -3.25 -17.60
CA PHE A 77 -18.97 -1.89 -17.11
C PHE A 77 -19.04 -1.83 -15.59
N VAL A 78 -20.08 -2.40 -14.97
CA VAL A 78 -20.30 -2.32 -13.51
C VAL A 78 -19.20 -3.04 -12.75
N TRP A 79 -18.89 -4.28 -13.12
CA TRP A 79 -17.85 -5.06 -12.43
C TRP A 79 -16.46 -4.50 -12.66
N GLY A 80 -16.17 -4.08 -13.89
CA GLY A 80 -14.88 -3.50 -14.23
C GLY A 80 -14.63 -2.15 -13.55
N MET A 81 -15.66 -1.31 -13.44
CA MET A 81 -15.60 -0.07 -12.65
C MET A 81 -15.39 -0.35 -11.16
N LEU A 82 -16.10 -1.34 -10.60
CA LEU A 82 -15.98 -1.73 -9.20
C LEU A 82 -14.57 -2.24 -8.87
N VAL A 83 -14.04 -3.16 -9.69
CA VAL A 83 -12.70 -3.72 -9.49
C VAL A 83 -11.63 -2.65 -9.68
N GLY A 84 -11.73 -1.83 -10.73
CA GLY A 84 -10.79 -0.73 -10.97
C GLY A 84 -10.77 0.28 -9.82
N ALA A 85 -11.93 0.62 -9.25
CA ALA A 85 -12.03 1.53 -8.11
C ALA A 85 -11.40 0.94 -6.83
N ILE A 86 -11.61 -0.34 -6.54
CA ILE A 86 -10.99 -1.01 -5.39
C ILE A 86 -9.46 -1.01 -5.53
N VAL A 87 -8.96 -1.34 -6.71
CA VAL A 87 -7.50 -1.39 -6.96
C VAL A 87 -6.87 0.01 -6.87
N LEU A 88 -7.58 1.05 -7.34
CA LEU A 88 -7.16 2.44 -7.15
C LEU A 88 -7.10 2.82 -5.67
N LEU A 89 -8.11 2.48 -4.88
CA LEU A 89 -8.14 2.76 -3.45
C LEU A 89 -7.00 2.06 -2.70
N ILE A 90 -6.66 0.82 -3.08
CA ILE A 90 -5.50 0.10 -2.53
C ILE A 90 -4.21 0.86 -2.88
N GLY A 91 -4.05 1.31 -4.12
CA GLY A 91 -2.88 2.06 -4.55
C GLY A 91 -2.71 3.40 -3.84
N VAL A 92 -3.80 4.14 -3.62
CA VAL A 92 -3.80 5.38 -2.82
C VAL A 92 -3.46 5.08 -1.36
N SER A 93 -4.04 4.02 -0.78
CA SER A 93 -3.80 3.65 0.62
C SER A 93 -2.37 3.17 0.89
N TRP A 94 -1.69 2.66 -0.12
CA TRP A 94 -0.28 2.24 -0.03
C TRP A 94 0.71 3.37 -0.31
N THR A 95 0.30 4.40 -1.03
CA THR A 95 1.13 5.59 -1.32
C THR A 95 0.98 6.71 -0.29
N SER A 96 -0.16 6.81 0.42
CA SER A 96 -0.42 7.78 1.50
C SER A 96 0.04 7.30 2.88
#